data_AF-E2C4D4-F1
#
_entry.id   AF-E2C4D4-F1
#
_cell.length_a   1.000
_cell.length_b   1.000
_cell.length_c   1.000
_cell.angle_alpha   90.00
_cell.angle_beta   90.00
_cell.angle_gamma   90.00
#
_symmetry.space_group_name_H-M   'P 1'
#
loop_
_entity.id
_entity.type
_entity.pdbx_description
1 polymer ?
#
loop_
_entity_poly.entity_id
_entity_poly.type
_entity_poly.pdbx_seq_one_letter_code
_entity_poly.pdbx_strand_id
1 'polypeptide(L)'
;WLPYNYSSDILFYVTYFHQLISLTAASIVNVACDNIICGLLLHICCQIEILECRLKKSLHNQSDFGESVHVHNHIYKFACAMNEKFRFIIAVQFIVSTLVVCSSLYRLAKTELSAQYIPLALYTICMLIQILIYCWYGNEV
;
A
#
# COMPACT_ATOMS: atom_id res chain seq x y z
N TRP A 1 -8.88 -24.82 -8.75
CA TRP A 1 -9.07 -26.24 -9.10
C TRP A 1 -9.11 -27.03 -7.79
N LEU A 2 -10.08 -27.92 -7.61
CA LEU A 2 -10.25 -28.70 -6.38
C LEU A 2 -10.01 -30.18 -6.70
N PRO A 3 -9.35 -30.93 -5.81
CA PRO A 3 -9.01 -32.34 -6.04
C PRO A 3 -10.21 -33.29 -5.90
N TYR A 4 -11.41 -32.79 -5.57
CA TYR A 4 -12.62 -33.59 -5.39
C TYR A 4 -13.79 -33.08 -6.22
N ASN A 5 -14.72 -33.99 -6.53
CA ASN A 5 -15.87 -33.67 -7.36
C ASN A 5 -16.97 -32.97 -6.54
N TYR A 6 -17.27 -31.73 -6.87
CA TYR A 6 -18.26 -30.88 -6.19
C TYR A 6 -19.67 -30.94 -6.83
N SER A 7 -19.97 -31.99 -7.60
CA SER A 7 -21.30 -32.18 -8.21
C SER A 7 -22.43 -32.38 -7.19
N SER A 8 -22.13 -32.72 -5.93
CA SER A 8 -23.13 -32.81 -4.87
C SER A 8 -23.41 -31.44 -4.25
N ASP A 9 -24.68 -31.07 -4.14
CA ASP A 9 -25.14 -29.76 -3.64
C ASP A 9 -24.52 -29.39 -2.28
N ILE A 10 -24.47 -30.34 -1.34
CA ILE A 10 -23.92 -30.10 0.01
C ILE A 10 -22.44 -29.72 -0.06
N LEU A 11 -21.66 -30.45 -0.86
CA LEU A 11 -20.23 -30.23 -0.98
C LEU A 11 -19.93 -28.92 -1.74
N PHE A 12 -20.78 -28.56 -2.70
CA PHE A 12 -20.73 -27.27 -3.38
C PHE A 12 -20.92 -26.11 -2.39
N TYR A 13 -21.97 -26.13 -1.56
CA TYR A 13 -22.22 -25.06 -0.59
C TYR A 13 -21.08 -24.91 0.42
N VAL A 14 -20.57 -26.02 0.98
CA VAL A 14 -19.44 -25.98 1.93
C VAL A 14 -18.21 -25.35 1.28
N THR A 15 -17.88 -25.78 0.05
CA THR A 15 -16.75 -25.25 -0.71
C THR A 15 -16.93 -23.76 -1.00
N TYR A 16 -18.14 -23.35 -1.37
CA TYR A 16 -18.48 -21.95 -1.67
C TYR A 16 -18.30 -21.07 -0.43
N PHE A 17 -18.82 -21.47 0.73
CA PHE A 17 -18.63 -20.72 1.98
C PHE A 17 -17.17 -20.63 2.38
N HIS A 18 -16.43 -21.74 2.25
CA HIS A 18 -15.00 -21.75 2.54
C HIS A 18 -14.22 -20.79 1.62
N GLN A 19 -14.50 -20.81 0.31
CA GLN A 19 -13.88 -19.89 -0.65
C GLN A 19 -14.23 -18.44 -0.37
N LEU A 20 -15.49 -18.16 -0.01
CA LEU A 20 -15.94 -16.82 0.32
C LEU A 20 -15.20 -16.28 1.56
N ILE A 21 -15.14 -17.06 2.65
CA ILE A 21 -14.42 -16.68 3.87
C ILE A 21 -12.94 -16.48 3.58
N SER A 22 -12.32 -17.40 2.83
CA SER A 22 -10.90 -17.31 2.47
C SER A 22 -10.61 -16.05 1.65
N LEU A 23 -11.46 -15.72 0.68
CA LEU A 23 -11.28 -14.54 -0.17
C LEU A 23 -11.46 -13.24 0.63
N THR A 24 -12.48 -13.18 1.49
CA THR A 24 -12.71 -12.02 2.36
C THR A 24 -11.56 -11.83 3.34
N ALA A 25 -11.11 -12.90 4.00
CA ALA A 25 -9.99 -12.85 4.92
C ALA A 25 -8.69 -12.39 4.22
N ALA A 26 -8.37 -12.96 3.06
CA ALA A 26 -7.21 -12.55 2.27
C ALA A 26 -7.28 -11.07 1.86
N SER A 27 -8.46 -10.60 1.45
CA SER A 27 -8.68 -9.20 1.08
C SER A 27 -8.46 -8.26 2.27
N ILE A 28 -8.99 -8.60 3.46
CA ILE A 28 -8.80 -7.81 4.68
C ILE A 28 -7.33 -7.73 5.07
N VAL A 29 -6.62 -8.87 5.05
CA VAL A 29 -5.18 -8.89 5.36
C VAL A 29 -4.40 -8.03 4.39
N ASN A 30 -4.68 -8.13 3.08
CA ASN A 30 -4.02 -7.30 2.07
C ASN A 30 -4.26 -5.81 2.32
N VAL A 31 -5.52 -5.40 2.54
CA VAL A 31 -5.88 -4.01 2.83
C VAL A 31 -5.24 -3.52 4.13
N ALA A 32 -5.17 -4.36 5.17
CA ALA A 32 -4.51 -4.02 6.42
C ALA A 32 -3.00 -3.81 6.22
N CYS A 33 -2.33 -4.68 5.45
CA CYS A 33 -0.93 -4.52 5.10
C CYS A 33 -0.67 -3.21 4.36
N ASP A 34 -1.47 -2.89 3.34
CA ASP A 34 -1.35 -1.63 2.60
C ASP A 34 -1.53 -0.42 3.52
N ASN A 35 -2.54 -0.44 4.40
CA ASN A 35 -2.77 0.66 5.35
C ASN A 35 -1.62 0.82 6.36
N ILE A 36 -1.04 -0.28 6.85
CA ILE A 36 0.09 -0.22 7.78
C ILE A 36 1.30 0.41 7.08
N ILE A 37 1.63 0.00 5.87
CA ILE A 37 2.80 0.56 5.15
C ILE A 37 2.56 2.04 4.84
N CYS A 38 1.40 2.41 4.31
CA CYS A 38 1.05 3.82 4.07
C CYS A 38 1.09 4.66 5.35
N GLY A 39 0.53 4.15 6.45
CA GLY A 39 0.50 4.85 7.73
C GLY A 39 1.89 5.06 8.32
N LEU A 40 2.78 4.08 8.17
CA LEU A 40 4.17 4.21 8.61
C LEU A 40 4.96 5.20 7.74
N LEU A 41 4.74 5.23 6.42
CA LEU A 41 5.36 6.22 5.52
C LEU A 41 4.89 7.64 5.85
N LEU A 42 3.58 7.83 6.02
CA LEU A 42 3.00 9.11 6.47
C LEU A 42 3.62 9.55 7.81
N HIS A 43 3.82 8.61 8.73
CA HIS A 43 4.46 8.91 10.01
C HIS A 43 5.91 9.39 9.81
N ILE A 44 6.70 8.78 8.93
CA ILE A 44 8.07 9.27 8.61
C ILE A 44 8.01 10.71 8.09
N CYS A 45 7.17 10.99 7.09
CA CYS A 45 7.10 12.31 6.48
C CYS A 45 6.68 13.39 7.50
N CYS A 46 5.70 13.10 8.36
CA CYS A 46 5.30 14.00 9.43
C CYS A 46 6.45 14.27 10.42
N GLN A 47 7.24 13.24 10.77
CA GLN A 47 8.42 13.43 11.63
C GLN A 47 9.49 14.32 10.97
N ILE A 48 9.68 14.21 9.65
CA ILE A 48 10.60 15.06 8.88
C ILE A 48 10.12 16.52 8.89
N GLU A 49 8.83 16.78 8.65
CA GLU A 49 8.27 18.14 8.71
C GLU A 49 8.41 18.78 10.10
N ILE A 50 8.17 18.00 11.15
CA ILE A 50 8.36 18.45 12.54
C ILE A 50 9.82 18.82 12.80
N LEU A 51 10.76 18.00 12.30
CA LEU A 51 12.19 18.28 12.39
C LEU A 51 12.55 19.58 11.65
N GLU A 52 12.02 19.79 10.46
CA GLU A 52 12.26 21.02 9.68
C GLU A 52 11.77 22.26 10.44
N CYS A 53 10.58 22.18 11.04
CA CYS A 53 10.03 23.25 11.87
C CYS A 53 10.91 23.55 13.09
N ARG A 54 11.42 22.50 13.77
CA ARG A 54 12.34 22.64 14.90
C ARG A 54 13.67 23.24 14.48
N LEU A 55 14.21 22.82 13.33
CA LEU A 55 15.45 23.35 12.77
C LEU A 55 15.31 24.85 12.45
N LYS A 56 14.23 25.25 11.78
CA LYS A 56 13.91 26.66 11.49
C LYS A 56 13.84 27.50 12.76
N LYS A 57 13.21 26.97 13.82
CA LYS A 57 13.14 27.64 15.13
C LYS A 57 14.51 27.74 15.80
N SER A 58 15.34 26.70 15.74
CA SER A 58 16.68 26.70 16.33
C SER A 58 17.61 27.69 15.61
N LEU A 59 17.52 27.76 14.28
CA LEU A 59 18.26 28.71 13.47
C LEU A 59 17.92 30.16 13.83
N HIS A 60 16.64 30.45 14.08
CA HIS A 60 16.19 31.77 14.52
C HIS A 60 16.67 32.12 15.94
N ASN A 61 16.66 31.14 16.85
CA ASN A 61 17.00 31.34 18.26
C ASN A 61 18.50 31.21 18.59
N GLN A 62 19.38 30.95 17.61
CA GLN A 62 20.80 30.62 17.82
C GLN A 62 21.03 29.53 18.89
N SER A 63 20.09 28.59 19.03
CA SER A 63 20.19 27.48 19.97
C SER A 63 21.01 26.32 19.40
N ASP A 64 21.49 25.44 20.27
CA ASP A 64 22.33 24.31 19.93
C ASP A 64 21.66 23.37 18.90
N PHE A 65 22.30 23.22 17.73
CA PHE A 65 21.84 22.37 16.63
C PHE A 65 21.97 20.87 16.95
N GLY A 66 22.71 20.50 18.00
CA GLY A 66 22.97 19.11 18.37
C GLY A 66 21.70 18.27 18.58
N GLU A 67 20.66 18.85 19.18
CA GLU A 67 19.39 18.15 19.41
C GLU A 67 18.66 17.86 18.10
N SER A 68 18.68 18.79 17.13
CA SER A 68 18.07 18.59 15.81
C SER A 68 18.80 17.51 15.01
N VAL A 69 20.13 17.46 15.07
CA VAL A 69 20.93 16.41 14.42
C VAL A 69 20.65 15.03 15.05
N HIS A 70 20.49 14.97 16.37
CA HIS A 70 20.16 13.72 17.06
C HIS A 70 18.78 13.18 16.65
N VAL A 71 17.78 14.06 16.60
CA VAL A 71 16.41 13.70 16.16
C VAL A 71 16.41 13.26 14.69
N HIS A 72 17.12 13.98 13.81
CA HIS A 72 17.27 13.59 12.40
C HIS A 72 17.86 12.19 12.25
N ASN A 73 18.93 11.89 13.00
CA ASN A 73 19.56 10.57 12.97
C ASN A 73 18.61 9.46 13.45
N HIS A 74 17.71 9.75 14.40
CA HIS A 74 16.71 8.79 14.85
C HIS A 74 15.66 8.51 13.77
N ILE A 75 15.15 9.57 13.11
CA ILE A 75 14.20 9.46 12.00
C ILE A 75 14.83 8.69 10.83
N TYR A 76 16.09 9.01 10.48
CA TYR A 76 16.83 8.31 9.44
C TYR A 76 16.99 6.82 9.73
N LYS A 77 17.39 6.46 10.97
CA LYS A 77 17.48 5.05 11.38
C LYS A 77 16.14 4.33 11.30
N PHE A 78 15.05 5.00 11.70
CA PHE A 78 13.70 4.45 11.60
C PHE A 78 13.28 4.23 10.14
N ALA A 79 13.54 5.19 9.25
CA ALA A 79 13.28 5.06 7.82
C ALA A 79 14.10 3.92 7.18
N CYS A 80 15.39 3.80 7.51
CA CYS A 80 16.22 2.68 7.06
C CYS A 80 15.67 1.33 7.53
N ALA A 81 15.30 1.21 8.81
CA ALA A 81 14.75 -0.03 9.36
C ALA A 81 13.43 -0.40 8.68
N MET A 82 12.56 0.57 8.42
CA MET A 82 11.33 0.33 7.67
C MET A 82 11.59 -0.11 6.23
N ASN A 83 12.48 0.59 5.53
CA ASN A 83 12.85 0.22 4.17
C ASN A 83 13.40 -1.21 4.14
N GLU A 84 14.29 -1.59 5.05
CA GLU A 84 14.83 -2.95 5.10
C GLU A 84 13.74 -4.02 5.34
N LYS A 85 12.77 -3.74 6.24
CA LYS A 85 11.70 -4.68 6.57
C LYS A 85 10.63 -4.80 5.48
N PHE A 86 10.27 -3.68 4.85
CA PHE A 86 9.12 -3.62 3.94
C PHE A 86 9.48 -3.51 2.46
N ARG A 87 10.74 -3.25 2.09
CA ARG A 87 11.17 -3.09 0.69
C ARG A 87 10.73 -4.25 -0.21
N PHE A 88 10.90 -5.48 0.25
CA PHE A 88 10.50 -6.65 -0.54
C PHE A 88 8.99 -6.71 -0.73
N ILE A 89 8.22 -6.44 0.34
CA ILE A 89 6.75 -6.41 0.30
C ILE A 89 6.27 -5.32 -0.65
N ILE A 90 6.84 -4.11 -0.55
CA ILE A 90 6.53 -2.98 -1.43
C ILE A 90 6.86 -3.33 -2.89
N ALA A 91 8.00 -3.96 -3.16
CA ALA A 91 8.39 -4.35 -4.51
C ALA A 91 7.40 -5.36 -5.13
N VAL A 92 7.03 -6.40 -4.38
CA VAL A 92 6.03 -7.38 -4.81
C VAL A 92 4.68 -6.69 -5.04
N GLN A 93 4.26 -5.80 -4.14
CA GLN A 93 3.01 -5.06 -4.25
C GLN A 93 2.96 -4.19 -5.51
N PHE A 94 4.05 -3.50 -5.84
CA PHE A 94 4.17 -2.71 -7.08
C PHE A 94 4.06 -3.58 -8.34
N ILE A 95 4.76 -4.72 -8.37
CA ILE A 95 4.72 -5.65 -9.51
C ILE A 95 3.30 -6.19 -9.71
N VAL A 96 2.67 -6.69 -8.64
CA VAL A 96 1.31 -7.23 -8.67
C VAL A 96 0.32 -6.16 -9.10
N SER A 97 0.38 -4.97 -8.49
CA SER A 97 -0.52 -3.86 -8.82
C SER A 97 -0.38 -3.42 -10.27
N THR A 98 0.85 -3.38 -10.81
CA THR A 98 1.10 -3.04 -12.22
C THR A 98 0.51 -4.10 -13.15
N LEU A 99 0.72 -5.39 -12.88
CA LEU A 99 0.14 -6.49 -13.67
C LEU A 99 -1.40 -6.43 -13.68
N VAL A 100 -2.00 -6.15 -12.52
CA VAL A 100 -3.45 -6.01 -12.36
C VAL A 100 -3.98 -4.81 -13.12
N VAL A 101 -3.32 -3.65 -13.02
CA VAL A 101 -3.68 -2.44 -13.78
C VAL A 101 -3.55 -2.69 -15.28
N CYS A 102 -2.45 -3.28 -15.76
CA CYS A 102 -2.25 -3.61 -17.18
C CYS A 102 -3.36 -4.54 -17.69
N SER A 103 -3.70 -5.59 -16.91
CA SER A 103 -4.77 -6.52 -17.27
C SER A 103 -6.14 -5.84 -17.29
N SER A 104 -6.40 -4.96 -16.33
CA SER A 104 -7.66 -4.20 -16.23
C SER A 104 -7.82 -3.23 -17.39
N LEU A 105 -6.76 -2.49 -17.73
CA LEU A 105 -6.72 -1.59 -18.88
C LEU A 105 -6.89 -2.33 -20.21
N TYR A 106 -6.26 -3.51 -20.36
CA TYR A 106 -6.44 -4.34 -21.54
C TYR A 106 -7.88 -4.84 -21.69
N ARG A 107 -8.52 -5.27 -20.59
CA ARG A 107 -9.95 -5.64 -20.61
C ARG A 107 -10.81 -4.43 -20.96
N LEU A 108 -10.51 -3.27 -20.38
CA LEU A 108 -11.23 -2.03 -20.65
C LEU A 108 -11.13 -1.61 -22.13
N ALA A 109 -9.96 -1.77 -22.74
CA ALA A 109 -9.75 -1.46 -24.16
C ALA A 109 -10.50 -2.39 -25.13
N LYS A 110 -10.94 -3.57 -24.67
CA LYS A 110 -11.60 -4.60 -25.51
C LYS A 110 -13.10 -4.78 -25.25
N THR A 111 -13.67 -4.12 -24.25
CA THR A 111 -15.07 -4.34 -23.83
C THR A 111 -15.99 -3.24 -24.36
N GLU A 112 -17.17 -3.61 -24.85
CA GLU A 112 -18.25 -2.66 -25.15
C GLU A 112 -18.84 -2.08 -23.85
N LEU A 113 -19.18 -0.79 -23.86
CA LEU A 113 -19.62 -0.01 -22.69
C LEU A 113 -20.79 -0.70 -21.95
N SER A 114 -20.50 -1.31 -20.79
CA SER A 114 -21.48 -2.00 -19.93
C SER A 114 -21.33 -1.58 -18.47
N ALA A 115 -22.37 -1.78 -17.66
CA ALA A 115 -22.36 -1.41 -16.23
C ALA A 115 -21.31 -2.16 -15.38
N GLN A 116 -20.77 -3.28 -15.90
CA GLN A 116 -19.68 -4.02 -15.27
C GLN A 116 -18.31 -3.28 -15.35
N TYR A 117 -18.23 -2.18 -16.13
CA TYR A 117 -17.01 -1.37 -16.25
C TYR A 117 -16.75 -0.47 -15.04
N ILE A 118 -17.80 0.07 -14.41
CA ILE A 118 -17.69 1.05 -13.33
C ILE A 118 -16.84 0.51 -12.16
N PRO A 119 -17.09 -0.69 -11.62
CA PRO A 119 -16.27 -1.22 -10.52
C PRO A 119 -14.83 -1.51 -10.94
N LEU A 120 -14.59 -1.95 -12.19
CA LEU A 120 -13.23 -2.21 -12.71
C LEU A 120 -12.43 -0.92 -12.86
N ALA A 121 -13.07 0.15 -13.35
CA ALA A 121 -12.44 1.47 -13.51
C ALA A 121 -12.14 2.11 -12.15
N LEU A 122 -13.09 2.10 -11.21
CA LEU A 122 -12.88 2.58 -9.84
C LEU A 122 -11.74 1.84 -9.14
N TYR A 123 -11.71 0.51 -9.26
CA TYR A 123 -10.62 -0.30 -8.73
C TYR A 123 -9.26 0.09 -9.34
N THR A 124 -9.19 0.26 -10.66
CA THR A 124 -7.96 0.67 -11.35
C THR A 124 -7.47 2.04 -10.89
N ILE A 125 -8.38 3.01 -10.72
CA ILE A 125 -8.05 4.35 -10.21
C ILE A 125 -7.51 4.27 -8.77
N CYS A 126 -8.15 3.49 -7.89
CA CYS A 126 -7.68 3.29 -6.51
C CYS A 126 -6.25 2.70 -6.47
N MET A 127 -5.98 1.66 -7.28
CA MET A 127 -4.65 1.05 -7.34
C MET A 127 -3.58 2.04 -7.86
N LEU A 128 -3.93 2.88 -8.85
CA LEU A 128 -3.05 3.92 -9.36
C LEU A 128 -2.74 4.99 -8.30
N ILE A 129 -3.74 5.42 -7.52
CA ILE A 129 -3.55 6.37 -6.42
C ILE A 129 -2.63 5.78 -5.36
N GLN A 130 -2.82 4.50 -4.98
CA GLN A 130 -1.92 3.81 -4.05
C GLN A 130 -0.47 3.85 -4.54
N ILE A 131 -0.22 3.49 -5.80
CA ILE A 131 1.10 3.53 -6.42
C ILE A 131 1.69 4.95 -6.37
N LEU A 132 0.89 5.97 -6.73
CA LEU A 132 1.34 7.37 -6.73
C LEU A 132 1.70 7.85 -5.33
N ILE A 133 0.95 7.49 -4.30
CA ILE A 133 1.23 7.85 -2.91
C ILE A 133 2.56 7.24 -2.45
N TYR A 134 2.80 5.96 -2.76
CA TYR A 134 4.08 5.32 -2.44
C TYR A 134 5.26 6.01 -3.13
N CYS A 135 5.12 6.33 -4.43
CA CYS A 135 6.14 7.06 -5.18
C CYS A 135 6.35 8.48 -4.65
N TRP A 136 5.28 9.17 -4.23
CA TRP A 136 5.34 10.51 -3.67
C TRP A 136 6.18 10.51 -2.38
N TYR A 137 5.85 9.64 -1.44
CA TYR A 137 6.61 9.54 -0.19
C TYR A 137 8.05 9.12 -0.40
N GLY A 138 8.32 8.23 -1.36
CA GLY A 138 9.69 7.87 -1.72
C GLY A 138 10.51 9.01 -2.35
N ASN A 139 9.86 10.04 -2.90
CA ASN A 139 10.50 11.22 -3.47
C ASN A 139 10.68 12.35 -2.43
N GLU A 140 9.82 12.41 -1.42
CA GLU A 140 9.87 13.41 -0.34
C GLU A 140 10.95 13.10 0.72
N VAL A 141 11.31 11.81 0.87
CA VAL A 141 12.35 11.31 1.79
C VAL A 141 13.71 11.29 1.10
#